data_AF-A0A2V5QXL4-F1
#
_entry.id   AF-A0A2V5QXL4-F1
#
_cell.length_a   1.000
_cell.length_b   1.000
_cell.length_c   1.000
_cell.angle_alpha   90.00
_cell.angle_beta   90.00
_cell.angle_gamma   90.00
#
_symmetry.space_group_name_H-M   'P 1'
#
loop_
_entity.id
_entity.type
_entity.pdbx_description
1 polymer ?
#
loop_
_entity_poly.entity_id
_entity_poly.type
_entity_poly.pdbx_seq_one_letter_code
_entity_poly.pdbx_strand_id
1 'polypeptide(L)' 'MFKRILKWLGTIIEVVVIAVVVFVVNLIWFRPWSLNLFYEKVFVEVLFDHPELLSALGLVEQFG' A
#
# COMPACT_ATOMS: atom_id res chain seq x y z
N MET A 1 -33.35 -12.56 7.14
CA MET A 1 -31.93 -12.95 7.22
C MET A 1 -31.03 -12.12 6.30
N PHE A 2 -31.37 -11.96 5.02
CA PHE A 2 -30.55 -11.23 4.03
C PHE A 2 -30.13 -9.80 4.45
N LYS A 3 -31.07 -8.98 4.95
CA LYS A 3 -30.76 -7.61 5.42
C LYS A 3 -29.74 -7.59 6.58
N ARG A 4 -29.72 -8.63 7.41
CA ARG A 4 -28.77 -8.75 8.53
C ARG A 4 -27.38 -9.12 8.03
N ILE A 5 -27.30 -10.04 7.06
CA ILE A 5 -26.04 -10.41 6.39
C ILE A 5 -25.44 -9.19 5.68
N LEU A 6 -26.24 -8.44 4.92
CA LEU A 6 -25.77 -7.25 4.21
C LEU A 6 -25.23 -6.17 5.16
N LYS A 7 -25.87 -5.99 6.32
CA LYS A 7 -25.41 -5.07 7.36
C LYS A 7 -24.05 -5.49 7.92
N TRP A 8 -23.88 -6.77 8.28
CA TRP A 8 -22.60 -7.28 8.79
C TRP A 8 -21.49 -7.21 7.74
N LEU A 9 -21.81 -7.49 6.48
CA LEU A 9 -20.85 -7.42 5.39
C LEU A 9 -20.37 -5.97 5.18
N GLY A 10 -21.28 -5.00 5.21
CA GLY A 10 -20.94 -3.58 5.20
C GLY A 10 -20.05 -3.17 6.37
N THR A 11 -20.39 -3.58 7.59
CA THR A 11 -19.56 -3.30 8.78
C THR A 11 -18.18 -3.93 8.70
N ILE A 12 -18.06 -5.16 8.18
CA ILE A 12 -16.75 -5.81 8.00
C ILE A 12 -15.92 -5.03 6.99
N ILE A 13 -16.51 -4.62 5.86
CA ILE A 13 -15.82 -3.81 4.85
C ILE A 13 -15.32 -2.51 5.49
N GLU A 14 -16.17 -1.81 6.25
CA GLU A 14 -15.80 -0.56 6.92
C GLU A 14 -14.63 -0.76 7.88
N VAL A 15 -14.66 -1.80 8.72
CA VAL A 15 -13.57 -2.14 9.64
C VAL A 15 -12.28 -2.47 8.89
N VAL A 16 -12.37 -3.22 7.78
CA VAL A 16 -11.21 -3.55 6.94
C VAL A 16 -10.62 -2.30 6.32
N VAL A 17 -11.44 -1.39 5.81
CA VAL A 17 -10.97 -0.10 5.26
C VAL A 17 -10.23 0.70 6.33
N ILE A 18 -10.78 0.82 7.53
CA ILE A 18 -10.12 1.53 8.65
C ILE A 18 -8.79 0.85 9.00
N ALA A 19 -8.75 -0.47 9.08
CA ALA A 19 -7.53 -1.21 9.37
C ALA A 19 -6.44 -0.98 8.30
N VAL A 20 -6.82 -0.98 7.02
CA VAL A 20 -5.90 -0.69 5.91
C VAL A 20 -5.38 0.75 5.99
N VAL A 21 -6.23 1.73 6.28
CA VAL A 21 -5.81 3.14 6.43
C VAL A 21 -4.80 3.27 7.58
N VAL A 22 -5.09 2.69 8.74
CA VAL A 22 -4.17 2.72 9.89
C VAL A 22 -2.84 2.05 9.54
N PHE A 23 -2.87 0.92 8.82
CA PHE A 23 -1.68 0.23 8.37
C PHE A 23 -0.83 1.08 7.40
N VAL A 24 -1.45 1.72 6.40
CA VAL A 24 -0.75 2.58 5.43
C VAL A 24 -0.15 3.81 6.12
N VAL A 25 -0.90 4.46 7.02
CA VAL A 25 -0.37 5.58 7.81
C VAL A 25 0.82 5.14 8.66
N ASN A 26 0.75 3.96 9.28
CA ASN A 26 1.86 3.40 10.04
C ASN A 26 3.09 3.13 9.14
N LEU A 27 2.88 2.55 7.95
CA LEU A 27 3.94 2.26 6.99
C LEU A 27 4.67 3.53 6.53
N ILE A 28 3.94 4.61 6.23
CA ILE A 28 4.50 5.85 5.69
C ILE A 28 5.18 6.69 6.78
N TRP A 29 4.56 6.87 7.95
CA TRP A 29 5.07 7.79 8.98
C TRP A 29 5.86 7.14 10.12
N PHE A 30 5.67 5.86 10.39
CA PHE A 30 6.28 5.17 11.53
C PHE A 30 7.23 4.04 11.08
N ARG A 31 7.75 3.29 12.06
CA ARG A 31 8.55 2.09 11.80
C ARG A 31 7.64 0.96 11.30
N PRO A 32 7.89 0.42 10.10
CA PRO A 32 7.13 -0.72 9.56
C PRO A 32 7.19 -1.94 10.48
N TRP A 33 6.12 -2.72 10.51
CA TRP A 33 6.05 -3.94 11.34
C TRP A 33 6.92 -5.10 10.83
N SER A 34 7.43 -5.01 9.60
CA SER A 34 8.29 -6.01 8.98
C SER A 34 9.48 -5.35 8.30
N LEU A 35 10.61 -6.06 8.28
CA LEU A 35 11.80 -5.64 7.53
C LEU A 35 11.53 -5.58 6.02
N ASN A 36 10.73 -6.50 5.47
CA ASN A 36 10.40 -6.50 4.04
C ASN A 36 9.67 -5.21 3.66
N LEU A 37 8.66 -4.83 4.45
CA LEU A 37 7.90 -3.58 4.27
C LEU A 37 8.79 -2.34 4.39
N PHE A 38 9.81 -2.39 5.26
CA PHE A 38 10.79 -1.32 5.37
C PHE A 38 11.65 -1.21 4.11
N TYR A 39 12.20 -2.32 3.61
CA TYR A 39 13.00 -2.30 2.39
C TYR A 39 12.18 -1.92 1.16
N GLU A 40 10.94 -2.39 1.05
CA GLU A 40 10.01 -2.01 -0.03
C GLU A 40 9.75 -0.50 -0.01
N LYS A 41 9.45 0.09 1.16
CA LYS A 41 9.25 1.54 1.30
C LYS A 41 10.49 2.31 0.83
N VAL A 42 11.67 1.96 1.34
CA VAL A 42 12.92 2.64 0.98
C VAL A 42 13.24 2.48 -0.50
N PHE A 43 13.01 1.28 -1.04
CA PHE A 43 13.19 1.01 -2.47
C PHE A 43 12.29 1.91 -3.32
N VAL A 44 11.01 2.03 -2.97
CA VAL A 44 10.06 2.89 -3.68
C VAL A 44 10.45 4.37 -3.57
N GLU A 45 10.89 4.82 -2.41
CA GLU A 45 11.39 6.18 -2.19
C GLU A 45 12.60 6.49 -3.11
N VAL A 46 13.61 5.61 -3.11
CA VAL A 46 14.78 5.72 -4.00
C VAL A 46 14.38 5.68 -5.47
N LEU A 47 13.45 4.80 -5.83
CA LEU A 47 12.96 4.64 -7.21
C LEU A 47 12.29 5.91 -7.74
N PHE A 48 11.56 6.64 -6.89
CA PHE A 48 10.93 7.90 -7.28
C PHE A 48 11.85 9.12 -7.17
N ASP A 49 12.84 9.09 -6.27
CA ASP A 49 13.88 10.11 -6.18
C ASP A 49 14.85 10.05 -7.37
N HIS A 50 15.07 8.85 -7.91
CA HIS A 50 15.95 8.56 -9.04
C HIS A 50 15.17 7.98 -10.22
N PRO A 51 14.48 8.80 -11.02
CA PRO A 51 13.61 8.33 -12.10
C PRO A 51 14.36 7.54 -13.19
N GLU A 52 15.67 7.72 -13.34
CA GLU A 52 16.51 6.89 -14.19
C GLU A 52 16.45 5.39 -13.85
N LEU A 53 16.19 5.06 -12.58
CA LEU A 53 15.99 3.70 -12.12
C LEU A 53 14.70 3.09 -12.69
N LEU A 54 13.65 3.89 -12.92
CA LEU A 54 12.44 3.41 -13.58
C LEU A 54 12.74 2.92 -15.00
N SER A 55 13.61 3.64 -15.73
CA SER A 55 14.08 3.24 -17.05
C SER A 55 15.01 2.02 -16.99
N ALA A 56 15.94 1.99 -16.03
CA ALA A 56 16.84 0.86 -15.84
C ALA A 56 16.10 -0.45 -15.48
N LEU A 57 14.95 -0.34 -14.81
CA LEU A 57 14.06 -1.45 -14.49
C LEU A 57 13.06 -1.78 -15.62
N GLY A 58 13.10 -1.06 -16.74
CA GLY A 58 12.18 -1.24 -17.88
C GLY A 58 10.73 -0.85 -17.57
N LEU A 59 10.46 -0.16 -16.46
CA LEU A 59 9.10 0.17 -16.01
C LEU A 59 8.44 1.25 -16.88
N VAL A 60 9.26 2.05 -17.57
CA VAL A 60 8.80 3.19 -18.37
C VAL A 60 8.98 3.01 -19.88
N GLU A 61 9.50 1.87 -20.35
CA GLU A 61 9.66 1.58 -21.78
C GLU A 61 8.31 1.61 -22.54
N GLN A 62 7.22 1.34 -21.83
CA GLN A 62 5.85 1.43 -22.37
C GLN A 62 5.38 2.86 -22.67
N PHE A 63 6.06 3.89 -22.14
CA PHE A 63 5.67 5.29 -22.31
C PHE A 63 6.38 6.00 -23.48
N GLY A 64 7.33 5.33 -24.16
CA GLY A 64 7.95 5.79 -25.42
C GLY A 64 9.38 6.29 -25.27
#